data_AF-A0A8H6M3Y1-F1
#
_entry.id   AF-A0A8H6M3Y1-F1
#
_cell.length_a   1.000
_cell.length_b   1.000
_cell.length_c   1.000
_cell.angle_alpha   90.00
_cell.angle_beta   90.00
_cell.angle_gamma   90.00
#
_symmetry.space_group_name_H-M   'P 1'
#
loop_
_entity.id
_entity.type
_entity.pdbx_description
1 polymer ?
#
loop_
_entity_poly.entity_id
_entity_poly.type
_entity_poly.pdbx_seq_one_letter_code
_entity_poly.pdbx_strand_id
1 'polypeptide(L)'
;LWDGTATVLTTVFREIFFSQPNRQFVRALIITETKFRLLHFDRSGAYVTRYLKIKEYPIVFVRLVLALSSHNERLVGLDTSIQWTVGADGRKNAGTIRVRNSKLPNGASTYNLIMDEPPLIYNSIRGPGTIRWNATDANGNRVYVKDLWRAFGRSPEYKLLQEASDEKVQGVLTDILAFEDKIAQTMDYRPKDVVSSDFFNRIFSRLVMNAAGPSLSAFTSQLEAITALRDAIIGHRNLLTAGILHREITMDNILITKDKDGRPTGKICDLAGAIPSYEKAEVSGEPREGERLYLSASVLRTSIEERELAAVVHDYLDDLEAFNYVLSVLLFRYKGVG
;
A
#
# COMPACT_ATOMS: atom_id res chain seq x y z
N LEU A 1 -6.13 -16.76 21.82
CA LEU A 1 -5.64 -15.54 22.51
C LEU A 1 -6.38 -14.32 21.97
N TRP A 2 -7.68 -14.26 22.24
CA TRP A 2 -8.53 -13.10 21.96
C TRP A 2 -9.02 -12.63 23.32
N ASP A 3 -8.21 -11.81 23.98
CA ASP A 3 -8.48 -11.23 25.29
C ASP A 3 -8.22 -9.73 25.18
N GLY A 4 -8.91 -8.89 25.96
CA GLY A 4 -9.02 -7.43 25.72
C GLY A 4 -7.72 -6.66 25.51
N THR A 5 -6.59 -7.20 25.97
CA THR A 5 -5.23 -6.71 25.69
C THR A 5 -4.89 -6.66 24.19
N ALA A 6 -5.37 -7.61 23.39
CA ALA A 6 -5.09 -7.67 21.95
C ALA A 6 -5.76 -6.50 21.19
N THR A 7 -6.98 -6.13 21.59
CA THR A 7 -7.73 -5.02 20.99
C THR A 7 -7.06 -3.68 21.26
N VAL A 8 -6.67 -3.42 22.52
CA VAL A 8 -5.97 -2.18 22.90
C VAL A 8 -4.65 -2.03 22.16
N LEU A 9 -3.86 -3.11 22.10
CA LEU A 9 -2.57 -3.09 21.41
C LEU A 9 -2.70 -2.89 19.91
N THR A 10 -3.74 -3.44 19.29
CA THR A 10 -4.01 -3.26 17.86
C THR A 10 -4.25 -1.79 17.54
N THR A 11 -5.01 -1.06 18.37
CA THR A 11 -5.20 0.39 18.23
C THR A 11 -3.87 1.14 18.38
N VAL A 12 -3.08 0.81 19.40
CA VAL A 12 -1.76 1.45 19.62
C VAL A 12 -0.83 1.25 18.41
N PHE A 13 -0.76 0.03 17.86
CA PHE A 13 0.09 -0.24 16.70
C PHE A 13 -0.38 0.48 15.45
N ARG A 14 -1.71 0.60 15.25
CA ARG A 14 -2.28 1.41 14.16
C ARG A 14 -1.81 2.86 14.25
N GLU A 15 -1.92 3.47 15.44
CA GLU A 15 -1.48 4.86 15.66
C GLU A 15 0.02 5.02 15.45
N ILE A 16 0.84 4.03 15.82
CA ILE A 16 2.28 4.05 15.59
C ILE A 16 2.58 4.02 14.08
N PHE A 17 1.96 3.14 13.30
CA PHE A 17 2.17 3.09 11.85
C PHE A 17 1.68 4.37 11.16
N PHE A 18 0.59 4.96 11.64
CA PHE A 18 0.08 6.23 11.13
C PHE A 18 1.03 7.40 11.45
N SER A 19 1.52 7.48 12.69
CA SER A 19 2.41 8.55 13.13
C SER A 19 3.85 8.41 12.61
N GLN A 20 4.25 7.19 12.27
CA GLN A 20 5.60 6.84 11.79
C GLN A 20 5.49 6.08 10.47
N PRO A 21 5.14 6.76 9.35
CA PRO A 21 4.88 6.11 8.08
C PRO A 21 6.10 5.36 7.50
N ASN A 22 7.33 5.71 7.89
CA ASN A 22 8.53 4.96 7.50
C ASN A 22 8.77 3.69 8.35
N ARG A 23 7.82 3.25 9.17
CA ARG A 23 7.97 2.07 10.03
C ARG A 23 7.52 0.78 9.33
N GLN A 24 8.41 -0.19 9.28
CA GLN A 24 8.18 -1.52 8.69
C GLN A 24 7.62 -2.53 9.69
N PHE A 25 8.04 -2.43 10.96
CA PHE A 25 7.50 -3.23 12.06
C PHE A 25 7.58 -2.48 13.39
N VAL A 26 6.79 -2.96 14.37
CA VAL A 26 6.83 -2.52 15.77
C VAL A 26 7.17 -3.71 16.64
N ARG A 27 8.01 -3.50 17.66
CA ARG A 27 8.25 -4.46 18.72
C ARG A 27 7.97 -3.81 20.07
N ALA A 28 7.34 -4.55 20.97
CA ALA A 28 6.99 -4.08 22.31
C ALA A 28 7.22 -5.18 23.35
N LEU A 29 7.60 -4.79 24.57
CA LEU A 29 7.69 -5.69 25.72
C LEU A 29 6.46 -5.52 26.61
N ILE A 30 5.85 -6.63 27.01
CA ILE A 30 4.96 -6.66 28.17
C ILE A 30 5.76 -7.23 29.33
N ILE A 31 5.86 -6.45 30.40
CA ILE A 31 6.65 -6.76 31.59
C ILE A 31 5.68 -6.79 32.78
N THR A 32 5.78 -7.84 33.59
CA THR A 32 5.18 -7.93 34.92
C THR A 32 6.31 -8.02 35.96
N GLU A 33 5.96 -8.06 37.23
CA GLU A 33 6.95 -8.17 38.32
C GLU A 33 7.93 -9.35 38.14
N THR A 34 7.46 -10.48 37.59
CA THR A 34 8.27 -11.71 37.51
C THR A 34 8.46 -12.25 36.09
N LYS A 35 7.71 -11.74 35.11
CA LYS A 35 7.67 -12.28 33.75
C LYS A 35 7.76 -11.19 32.70
N PHE A 36 8.17 -11.56 31.50
CA PHE A 36 8.15 -10.69 30.33
C PHE A 36 7.77 -11.48 29.07
N ARG A 37 7.29 -10.80 28.05
CA ARG A 37 7.15 -11.35 26.69
C ARG A 37 7.36 -10.25 25.64
N LEU A 38 7.87 -10.66 24.49
CA LEU A 38 7.98 -9.81 23.30
C LEU A 38 6.74 -9.95 22.42
N LEU A 39 6.26 -8.81 21.93
CA LEU A 39 5.27 -8.69 20.89
C LEU A 39 5.95 -8.08 19.66
N HIS A 40 5.65 -8.64 18.50
CA HIS A 40 6.08 -8.15 17.21
C HIS A 40 4.85 -7.94 16.33
N PHE A 41 4.78 -6.79 15.68
CA PHE A 41 3.72 -6.44 14.76
C PHE A 41 4.33 -5.94 13.46
N ASP A 42 3.92 -6.55 12.36
CA ASP A 42 4.28 -6.16 11.00
C ASP A 42 3.02 -6.22 10.11
N ARG A 43 3.17 -6.02 8.80
CA ARG A 43 2.05 -6.05 7.86
C ARG A 43 1.44 -7.44 7.63
N SER A 44 2.09 -8.49 8.12
CA SER A 44 1.57 -9.86 8.19
C SER A 44 0.90 -10.17 9.53
N GLY A 45 0.75 -9.17 10.41
CA GLY A 45 0.04 -9.27 11.67
C GLY A 45 0.94 -9.40 12.89
N ALA A 46 0.37 -9.98 13.94
CA ALA A 46 1.00 -10.07 15.25
C ALA A 46 1.72 -11.40 15.41
N TYR A 47 2.93 -11.36 15.96
CA TYR A 47 3.63 -12.49 16.54
C TYR A 47 3.86 -12.22 18.02
N VAL A 48 3.40 -13.12 18.88
CA VAL A 48 3.44 -12.95 20.34
C VAL A 48 4.17 -14.13 20.96
N THR A 49 5.26 -13.85 21.65
CA THR A 49 6.01 -14.87 22.38
C THR A 49 5.27 -15.32 23.64
N ARG A 50 5.59 -16.52 24.12
CA ARG A 50 5.19 -16.96 25.47
C ARG A 50 5.81 -16.06 26.53
N TYR A 51 5.20 -16.02 27.71
CA TYR A 51 5.83 -15.40 28.88
C TYR A 51 7.06 -16.18 29.31
N LEU A 52 8.16 -15.47 29.53
CA LEU A 52 9.40 -15.95 30.12
C LEU A 52 9.54 -15.33 31.51
N LYS A 53 10.11 -16.06 32.47
CA LYS A 53 10.39 -15.53 33.80
C LYS A 53 11.71 -14.76 33.79
N ILE A 54 11.74 -13.57 34.39
CA ILE A 54 12.92 -12.70 34.43
C ILE A 54 14.07 -13.40 35.15
N LYS A 55 13.79 -14.08 36.28
CA LYS A 55 14.81 -14.78 37.08
C LYS A 55 15.46 -15.96 36.34
N GLU A 56 14.72 -16.62 35.45
CA GLU A 56 15.23 -17.76 34.67
C GLU A 56 15.94 -17.30 33.38
N TYR A 57 15.52 -16.16 32.80
CA TYR A 57 16.06 -15.62 31.54
C TYR A 57 16.53 -14.16 31.63
N PRO A 58 17.39 -13.77 32.59
CA PRO A 58 17.74 -12.37 32.83
C PRO A 58 18.53 -11.76 31.65
N ILE A 59 19.41 -12.53 31.02
CA ILE A 59 20.21 -12.08 29.87
C ILE A 59 19.30 -11.76 28.67
N VAL A 60 18.28 -12.59 28.43
CA VAL A 60 17.32 -12.37 27.34
C VAL A 60 16.51 -11.10 27.60
N PHE A 61 16.06 -10.90 28.83
CA PHE A 61 15.35 -9.68 29.23
C PHE A 61 16.17 -8.42 28.94
N VAL A 62 17.41 -8.35 29.44
CA VAL A 62 18.30 -7.20 29.22
C VAL A 62 18.57 -6.97 27.73
N ARG A 63 18.82 -8.04 26.96
CA ARG A 63 19.01 -7.94 25.50
C ARG A 63 17.82 -7.32 24.80
N LEU A 64 16.59 -7.69 25.18
CA LEU A 64 15.38 -7.13 24.58
C LEU A 64 15.21 -5.65 24.94
N VAL A 65 15.48 -5.26 26.19
CA VAL A 65 15.44 -3.84 26.62
C VAL A 65 16.44 -3.01 25.82
N LEU A 66 17.68 -3.48 25.67
CA LEU A 66 18.71 -2.80 24.87
C LEU A 66 18.34 -2.73 23.39
N ALA A 67 17.79 -3.82 22.82
CA ALA A 67 17.39 -3.84 21.42
C ALA A 67 16.25 -2.85 21.12
N LEU A 68 15.27 -2.72 22.03
CA LEU A 68 14.17 -1.76 21.88
C LEU A 68 14.58 -0.31 22.15
N SER A 69 15.68 -0.11 22.88
CA SER A 69 16.25 1.22 23.17
C SER A 69 17.38 1.60 22.21
N SER A 70 17.53 0.87 21.09
CA SER A 70 18.61 1.09 20.14
C SER A 70 18.41 2.37 19.32
N HIS A 71 19.50 3.12 19.11
CA HIS A 71 19.54 4.23 18.16
C HIS A 71 19.68 3.76 16.70
N ASN A 72 19.85 2.46 16.47
CA ASN A 72 19.90 1.90 15.13
C ASN A 72 18.46 1.78 14.58
N GLU A 73 18.10 2.73 13.73
CA GLU A 73 16.80 2.85 13.06
C GLU A 73 16.31 1.52 12.46
N ARG A 74 17.19 0.79 11.78
CA ARG A 74 16.87 -0.50 11.16
C ARG A 74 16.49 -1.56 12.19
N LEU A 75 17.20 -1.60 13.33
CA LEU A 75 16.91 -2.59 14.38
C LEU A 75 15.58 -2.32 15.09
N VAL A 76 15.22 -1.05 15.22
CA VAL A 76 13.92 -0.64 15.80
C VAL A 76 12.78 -0.65 14.78
N GLY A 77 13.05 -0.96 13.50
CA GLY A 77 12.03 -1.20 12.47
C GLY A 77 11.68 0.00 11.61
N LEU A 78 12.55 1.00 11.52
CA LEU A 78 12.42 2.13 10.60
C LEU A 78 13.12 1.83 9.26
N ASP A 79 12.52 2.31 8.18
CA ASP A 79 13.12 2.32 6.85
C ASP A 79 14.18 3.44 6.77
N THR A 80 15.45 3.03 6.71
CA THR A 80 16.60 3.93 6.69
C THR A 80 16.77 4.68 5.37
N SER A 81 16.03 4.32 4.32
CA SER A 81 16.05 5.06 3.05
C SER A 81 15.19 6.34 3.09
N ILE A 82 14.36 6.51 4.13
CA ILE A 82 13.62 7.73 4.41
C ILE A 82 14.30 8.45 5.58
N GLN A 83 14.78 9.66 5.34
CA GLN A 83 15.54 10.42 6.32
C GLN A 83 14.92 11.80 6.53
N TRP A 84 15.04 12.33 7.74
CA TRP A 84 14.47 13.62 8.14
C TRP A 84 15.58 14.57 8.61
N THR A 85 15.47 15.84 8.25
CA THR A 85 16.25 16.91 8.86
C THR A 85 15.40 17.57 9.93
N VAL A 86 15.86 17.50 11.18
CA VAL A 86 15.16 18.06 12.34
C VAL A 86 15.78 19.41 12.69
N GLY A 87 14.94 20.45 12.75
CA GLY A 87 15.33 21.80 13.14
C GLY A 87 15.65 21.91 14.63
N ALA A 88 16.22 23.05 15.04
CA ALA A 88 16.51 23.34 16.44
C ALA A 88 15.26 23.38 17.34
N ASP A 89 14.07 23.56 16.75
CA ASP A 89 12.77 23.52 17.43
C ASP A 89 12.23 22.09 17.62
N GLY A 90 12.98 21.07 17.20
CA GLY A 90 12.59 19.66 17.27
C GLY A 90 11.59 19.24 16.18
N ARG A 91 11.25 20.12 15.23
CA ARG A 91 10.34 19.78 14.12
C ARG A 91 11.10 19.26 12.91
N LYS A 92 10.41 18.43 12.13
CA LYS A 92 10.93 17.94 10.84
C LYS A 92 10.80 19.07 9.82
N ASN A 93 11.93 19.63 9.40
CA ASN A 93 11.97 20.77 8.46
C ASN A 93 12.17 20.34 7.01
N ALA A 94 12.78 19.16 6.81
CA ALA A 94 12.94 18.55 5.49
C ALA A 94 12.94 17.03 5.63
N GLY A 95 12.67 16.34 4.53
CA GLY A 95 12.77 14.90 4.46
C GLY A 95 13.19 14.45 3.06
N THR A 96 13.80 13.28 2.98
CA THR A 96 14.22 12.69 1.70
C THR A 96 13.84 11.21 1.66
N ILE A 97 13.55 10.72 0.45
CA ILE A 97 13.40 9.30 0.16
C ILE A 97 14.44 8.91 -0.88
N ARG A 98 15.30 7.95 -0.55
CA ARG A 98 16.23 7.35 -1.48
C ARG A 98 15.62 6.08 -2.09
N VAL A 99 15.69 5.98 -3.41
CA VAL A 99 15.22 4.81 -4.18
C VAL A 99 16.39 4.24 -4.95
N ARG A 100 16.66 2.95 -4.79
CA ARG A 100 17.70 2.23 -5.53
C ARG A 100 17.07 1.46 -6.69
N ASN A 101 17.55 1.74 -7.90
CA ASN A 101 17.09 1.08 -9.11
C ASN A 101 18.25 1.05 -10.12
N SER A 102 18.57 -0.13 -10.63
CA SER A 102 19.65 -0.32 -11.61
C SER A 102 19.43 0.37 -12.94
N LYS A 103 18.18 0.73 -13.28
CA LYS A 103 17.83 1.55 -14.46
C LYS A 103 18.14 3.04 -14.27
N LEU A 104 18.41 3.50 -13.05
CA LEU A 104 18.78 4.90 -12.79
C LEU A 104 20.26 5.13 -13.12
N PRO A 105 20.66 6.34 -13.58
CA PRO A 105 22.03 6.62 -14.03
C PRO A 105 23.13 6.26 -13.02
N ASN A 106 22.85 6.46 -11.72
CA ASN A 106 23.79 6.18 -10.63
C ASN A 106 23.36 4.98 -9.77
N GLY A 107 22.42 4.17 -10.26
CA GLY A 107 21.81 3.06 -9.50
C GLY A 107 20.90 3.50 -8.34
N ALA A 108 20.78 4.81 -8.07
CA ALA A 108 19.90 5.38 -7.07
C ALA A 108 19.56 6.85 -7.36
N SER A 109 18.39 7.28 -6.90
CA SER A 109 17.94 8.69 -6.89
C SER A 109 17.36 9.04 -5.53
N THR A 110 17.47 10.32 -5.18
CA THR A 110 16.91 10.87 -3.94
C THR A 110 15.83 11.87 -4.30
N TYR A 111 14.67 11.76 -3.65
CA TYR A 111 13.52 12.62 -3.83
C TYR A 111 13.30 13.42 -2.55
N ASN A 112 13.00 14.71 -2.67
CA ASN A 112 12.77 15.60 -1.54
C ASN A 112 11.30 15.56 -1.16
N LEU A 113 10.97 15.24 0.09
CA LEU A 113 9.60 15.24 0.58
C LEU A 113 9.03 16.65 0.63
N ILE A 114 7.80 16.81 0.16
CA ILE A 114 7.05 18.07 0.26
C ILE A 114 6.44 18.12 1.66
N MET A 115 7.09 18.85 2.57
CA MET A 115 6.77 18.82 4.00
C MET A 115 5.38 19.38 4.34
N ASP A 116 4.88 20.32 3.55
CA ASP A 116 3.55 20.93 3.73
C ASP A 116 2.40 20.03 3.25
N GLU A 117 2.73 18.92 2.57
CA GLU A 117 1.75 17.97 2.04
C GLU A 117 2.01 16.57 2.60
N PRO A 118 1.41 16.24 3.76
CA PRO A 118 1.69 14.98 4.44
C PRO A 118 1.36 13.78 3.55
N PRO A 119 2.04 12.63 3.76
CA PRO A 119 1.75 11.43 2.99
C PRO A 119 0.32 10.95 3.23
N LEU A 120 -0.32 10.43 2.19
CA LEU A 120 -1.59 9.73 2.32
C LEU A 120 -1.32 8.31 2.84
N ILE A 121 -1.85 7.99 4.01
CA ILE A 121 -1.65 6.72 4.70
C ILE A 121 -2.97 5.93 4.71
N TYR A 122 -2.97 4.74 4.12
CA TYR A 122 -4.12 3.86 4.15
C TYR A 122 -4.11 3.04 5.45
N ASN A 123 -5.20 3.13 6.22
CA ASN A 123 -5.30 2.71 7.63
C ASN A 123 -5.36 1.18 7.87
N SER A 124 -4.83 0.35 6.98
CA SER A 124 -4.82 -1.10 7.15
C SER A 124 -3.71 -1.51 8.13
N ILE A 125 -4.07 -2.26 9.19
CA ILE A 125 -3.08 -2.75 10.17
C ILE A 125 -2.34 -3.96 9.60
N ARG A 126 -3.10 -4.88 8.99
CA ARG A 126 -2.61 -5.96 8.14
C ARG A 126 -2.87 -5.60 6.68
N GLY A 127 -2.12 -6.20 5.77
CA GLY A 127 -2.34 -5.99 4.35
C GLY A 127 -1.37 -5.03 3.68
N PRO A 128 -1.76 -4.36 2.59
CA PRO A 128 -0.85 -3.59 1.75
C PRO A 128 -0.23 -2.39 2.45
N GLY A 129 -0.91 -1.80 3.45
CA GLY A 129 -0.35 -0.71 4.24
C GLY A 129 0.18 0.44 3.39
N THR A 130 -0.53 0.75 2.30
CA THR A 130 -0.08 1.67 1.26
C THR A 130 0.17 3.06 1.83
N ILE A 131 1.29 3.66 1.41
CA ILE A 131 1.65 5.04 1.74
C ILE A 131 2.01 5.75 0.43
N ARG A 132 1.36 6.88 0.15
CA ARG A 132 1.71 7.76 -0.96
C ARG A 132 2.38 9.02 -0.41
N TRP A 133 3.65 9.19 -0.72
CA TRP A 133 4.45 10.34 -0.35
C TRP A 133 4.44 11.39 -1.46
N ASN A 134 4.25 12.65 -1.08
CA ASN A 134 4.44 13.81 -1.96
C ASN A 134 5.93 14.18 -1.97
N ALA A 135 6.54 14.26 -3.15
CA ALA A 135 7.95 14.59 -3.26
C ALA A 135 8.27 15.38 -4.54
N THR A 136 9.50 15.87 -4.64
CA THR A 136 10.08 16.41 -5.87
C THR A 136 11.32 15.62 -6.29
N ASP A 137 11.56 15.54 -7.59
CA ASP A 137 12.84 15.08 -8.13
C ASP A 137 13.95 16.14 -7.96
N ALA A 138 15.13 15.86 -8.48
CA ALA A 138 16.28 16.77 -8.44
C ALA A 138 16.10 18.06 -9.25
N ASN A 139 15.14 18.08 -10.19
CA ASN A 139 14.81 19.25 -11.01
C ASN A 139 13.66 20.07 -10.42
N GLY A 140 13.10 19.65 -9.27
CA GLY A 140 11.93 20.28 -8.66
C GLY A 140 10.60 19.85 -9.26
N ASN A 141 10.56 18.85 -10.15
CA ASN A 141 9.31 18.32 -10.67
C ASN A 141 8.61 17.50 -9.59
N ARG A 142 7.29 17.65 -9.47
CA ARG A 142 6.47 16.90 -8.54
C ARG A 142 6.40 15.43 -8.94
N VAL A 143 6.58 14.54 -7.96
CA VAL A 143 6.45 13.09 -8.11
C VAL A 143 5.68 12.51 -6.94
N TYR A 144 5.13 11.31 -7.12
CA TYR A 144 4.59 10.50 -6.03
C TYR A 144 5.48 9.28 -5.80
N VAL A 145 5.82 9.04 -4.54
CA VAL A 145 6.46 7.80 -4.12
C VAL A 145 5.43 6.93 -3.42
N LYS A 146 5.21 5.71 -3.90
CA LYS A 146 4.25 4.76 -3.35
C LYS A 146 4.99 3.61 -2.70
N ASP A 147 4.75 3.43 -1.41
CA ASP A 147 5.24 2.32 -0.59
C ASP A 147 4.09 1.36 -0.31
N LEU A 148 4.33 0.06 -0.47
CA LEU A 148 3.30 -0.97 -0.21
C LEU A 148 3.89 -2.34 0.10
N TRP A 149 3.09 -3.17 0.78
CA TRP A 149 3.40 -4.54 1.17
C TRP A 149 2.52 -5.54 0.43
N ARG A 150 3.01 -6.10 -0.68
CA ARG A 150 2.28 -7.12 -1.43
C ARG A 150 2.44 -8.49 -0.77
N ALA A 151 1.46 -9.36 -0.93
CA ALA A 151 1.61 -10.75 -0.54
C ALA A 151 2.67 -11.47 -1.38
N PHE A 152 3.41 -12.37 -0.75
CA PHE A 152 4.37 -13.23 -1.44
C PHE A 152 3.67 -14.03 -2.55
N GLY A 153 4.30 -14.13 -3.72
CA GLY A 153 3.73 -14.80 -4.90
C GLY A 153 2.92 -13.88 -5.82
N ARG A 154 2.49 -12.69 -5.37
CA ARG A 154 1.86 -11.70 -6.25
C ARG A 154 2.88 -11.02 -7.18
N SER A 155 2.46 -10.75 -8.41
CA SER A 155 3.19 -9.90 -9.34
C SER A 155 3.38 -8.51 -8.72
N PRO A 156 4.61 -7.96 -8.71
CA PRO A 156 4.81 -6.59 -8.24
C PRO A 156 4.20 -5.59 -9.23
N GLU A 157 3.56 -4.55 -8.70
CA GLU A 157 2.85 -3.52 -9.47
C GLU A 157 3.69 -2.93 -10.61
N TYR A 158 4.98 -2.65 -10.37
CA TYR A 158 5.85 -2.06 -11.38
C TYR A 158 5.98 -2.92 -12.65
N LYS A 159 5.84 -4.26 -12.53
CA LYS A 159 5.88 -5.14 -13.70
C LYS A 159 4.62 -5.03 -14.53
N LEU A 160 3.45 -5.03 -13.89
CA LEU A 160 2.17 -4.87 -14.60
C LEU A 160 2.08 -3.51 -15.29
N LEU A 161 2.58 -2.45 -14.64
CA LEU A 161 2.68 -1.13 -15.25
C LEU A 161 3.67 -1.09 -16.42
N GLN A 162 4.81 -1.78 -16.32
CA GLN A 162 5.77 -1.89 -17.42
C GLN A 162 5.18 -2.68 -18.59
N GLU A 163 4.49 -3.80 -18.33
CA GLU A 163 3.78 -4.59 -19.35
C GLU A 163 2.74 -3.73 -20.08
N ALA A 164 1.89 -3.02 -19.34
CA ALA A 164 0.90 -2.10 -19.92
C ALA A 164 1.57 -0.95 -20.71
N SER A 165 2.72 -0.46 -20.25
CA SER A 165 3.50 0.56 -20.97
C SER A 165 4.08 0.03 -22.27
N ASP A 166 4.65 -1.17 -22.24
CA ASP A 166 5.30 -1.81 -23.39
C ASP A 166 4.26 -2.17 -24.47
N GLU A 167 3.06 -2.58 -24.05
CA GLU A 167 1.88 -2.78 -24.91
C GLU A 167 1.18 -1.46 -25.31
N LYS A 168 1.65 -0.31 -24.82
CA LYS A 168 1.12 1.04 -25.11
C LYS A 168 -0.38 1.18 -24.80
N VAL A 169 -0.83 0.56 -23.72
CA VAL A 169 -2.22 0.57 -23.29
C VAL A 169 -2.69 2.00 -23.03
N GLN A 170 -3.68 2.45 -23.80
CA GLN A 170 -4.26 3.78 -23.66
C GLN A 170 -5.25 3.84 -22.49
N GLY A 171 -5.29 4.98 -21.79
CA GLY A 171 -6.20 5.20 -20.66
C GLY A 171 -5.69 4.67 -19.32
N VAL A 172 -4.43 4.24 -19.23
CA VAL A 172 -3.78 3.78 -17.99
C VAL A 172 -2.58 4.68 -17.69
N LEU A 173 -2.37 5.03 -16.42
CA LEU A 173 -1.17 5.75 -15.99
C LEU A 173 -0.02 4.75 -15.81
N THR A 174 0.92 4.73 -16.77
CA THR A 174 2.07 3.82 -16.77
C THR A 174 3.41 4.52 -16.59
N ASP A 175 3.41 5.82 -16.27
CA ASP A 175 4.60 6.68 -16.17
C ASP A 175 5.42 6.38 -14.89
N ILE A 176 6.16 5.27 -14.91
CA ILE A 176 7.10 4.87 -13.86
C ILE A 176 8.43 5.61 -14.05
N LEU A 177 8.88 6.32 -13.02
CA LEU A 177 10.17 7.00 -13.00
C LEU A 177 11.26 6.13 -12.37
N ALA A 178 10.91 5.39 -11.31
CA ALA A 178 11.79 4.46 -10.63
C ALA A 178 10.98 3.44 -9.83
N PHE A 179 11.62 2.35 -9.45
CA PHE A 179 11.05 1.34 -8.54
C PHE A 179 12.16 0.62 -7.77
N GLU A 180 11.86 0.16 -6.57
CA GLU A 180 12.73 -0.72 -5.79
C GLU A 180 11.85 -1.85 -5.24
N ASP A 181 12.12 -3.08 -5.65
CA ASP A 181 11.36 -4.25 -5.23
C ASP A 181 12.18 -5.10 -4.25
N LYS A 182 11.48 -5.87 -3.41
CA LYS A 182 12.08 -6.74 -2.40
C LYS A 182 12.99 -5.98 -1.43
N ILE A 183 12.59 -4.77 -1.05
CA ILE A 183 13.33 -3.93 -0.09
C ILE A 183 13.42 -4.65 1.27
N ALA A 184 12.32 -5.30 1.66
CA ALA A 184 12.24 -6.15 2.83
C ALA A 184 11.10 -7.16 2.70
N GLN A 185 11.05 -8.14 3.60
CA GLN A 185 9.93 -9.08 3.73
C GLN A 185 9.62 -9.34 5.20
N THR A 186 8.35 -9.54 5.53
CA THR A 186 7.91 -9.70 6.93
C THR A 186 8.47 -10.96 7.58
N MET A 187 8.68 -12.03 6.80
CA MET A 187 9.31 -13.26 7.29
C MET A 187 10.73 -13.02 7.84
N ASP A 188 11.48 -12.03 7.33
CA ASP A 188 12.84 -11.73 7.82
C ASP A 188 12.85 -11.14 9.24
N TYR A 189 11.72 -10.62 9.70
CA TYR A 189 11.60 -10.03 11.05
C TYR A 189 11.14 -11.03 12.11
N ARG A 190 10.75 -12.23 11.69
CA ARG A 190 10.16 -13.28 12.51
C ARG A 190 11.17 -14.41 12.78
N PRO A 191 10.99 -15.18 13.87
CA PRO A 191 11.83 -16.35 14.13
C PRO A 191 11.75 -17.38 12.98
N LYS A 192 12.88 -18.04 12.68
CA LYS A 192 13.00 -18.97 11.53
C LYS A 192 12.14 -20.23 11.67
N ASP A 193 11.75 -20.56 12.91
CA ASP A 193 10.92 -21.68 13.30
C ASP A 193 9.40 -21.40 13.21
N VAL A 194 9.00 -20.15 12.92
CA VAL A 194 7.59 -19.84 12.65
C VAL A 194 7.21 -20.38 11.28
N VAL A 195 6.31 -21.38 11.28
CA VAL A 195 5.80 -22.02 10.07
C VAL A 195 4.85 -21.07 9.33
N SER A 196 4.91 -21.04 8.01
CA SER A 196 4.13 -20.15 7.13
C SER A 196 2.62 -20.32 7.22
N SER A 197 2.11 -21.34 7.92
CA SER A 197 0.67 -21.54 8.14
C SER A 197 0.06 -20.49 9.07
N ASP A 198 0.87 -19.83 9.91
CA ASP A 198 0.39 -18.88 10.91
C ASP A 198 0.34 -17.43 10.40
N PHE A 199 0.93 -17.14 9.24
CA PHE A 199 0.92 -15.81 8.63
C PHE A 199 1.23 -15.83 7.13
N PHE A 200 0.68 -14.87 6.39
CA PHE A 200 1.03 -14.66 4.98
C PHE A 200 2.25 -13.75 4.86
N ASN A 201 3.37 -14.25 4.31
CA ASN A 201 4.56 -13.44 4.06
C ASN A 201 4.23 -12.29 3.10
N ARG A 202 4.80 -11.11 3.36
CA ARG A 202 4.60 -9.91 2.54
C ARG A 202 5.93 -9.29 2.20
N ILE A 203 6.04 -8.79 0.98
CA ILE A 203 7.23 -8.18 0.41
C ILE A 203 6.99 -6.69 0.24
N PHE A 204 7.91 -5.88 0.78
CA PHE A 204 7.90 -4.43 0.68
C PHE A 204 8.52 -3.96 -0.64
N SER A 205 7.83 -3.04 -1.30
CA SER A 205 8.27 -2.39 -2.53
C SER A 205 7.99 -0.90 -2.49
N ARG A 206 8.78 -0.18 -3.28
CA ARG A 206 8.63 1.25 -3.54
C ARG A 206 8.52 1.50 -5.03
N LEU A 207 7.60 2.37 -5.41
CA LEU A 207 7.37 2.81 -6.78
C LEU A 207 7.41 4.34 -6.83
N VAL A 208 8.04 4.91 -7.85
CA VAL A 208 8.05 6.37 -8.09
C VAL A 208 7.36 6.63 -9.42
N MET A 209 6.37 7.51 -9.39
CA MET A 209 5.55 7.85 -10.55
C MET A 209 5.46 9.35 -10.72
N ASN A 210 5.20 9.80 -11.95
CA ASN A 210 4.90 11.19 -12.21
C ASN A 210 3.54 11.59 -11.60
N ALA A 211 3.40 12.84 -11.18
CA ALA A 211 2.13 13.37 -10.73
C ALA A 211 1.25 13.76 -11.92
N ALA A 212 0.34 12.86 -12.34
CA ALA A 212 -0.48 13.08 -13.53
C ALA A 212 -1.66 14.05 -13.31
N GLY A 213 -2.33 13.96 -12.16
CA GLY A 213 -3.49 14.79 -11.84
C GLY A 213 -4.19 14.32 -10.56
N PRO A 214 -5.23 15.05 -10.11
CA PRO A 214 -6.01 14.67 -8.94
C PRO A 214 -6.88 13.44 -9.22
N SER A 215 -7.29 12.75 -8.16
CA SER A 215 -8.30 11.70 -8.24
C SER A 215 -9.68 12.23 -8.64
N LEU A 216 -10.54 11.34 -9.12
CA LEU A 216 -11.92 11.64 -9.45
C LEU A 216 -12.70 12.14 -8.24
N SER A 217 -12.29 11.84 -7.01
CA SER A 217 -12.87 12.39 -5.78
C SER A 217 -12.71 13.91 -5.63
N ALA A 218 -11.78 14.53 -6.37
CA ALA A 218 -11.50 15.97 -6.32
C ALA A 218 -11.94 16.72 -7.60
N PHE A 219 -12.90 16.18 -8.35
CA PHE A 219 -13.43 16.83 -9.54
C PHE A 219 -14.06 18.21 -9.24
N THR A 220 -13.97 19.13 -10.20
CA THR A 220 -14.52 20.49 -10.05
C THR A 220 -15.71 20.78 -10.95
N SER A 221 -15.96 19.94 -11.96
CA SER A 221 -17.12 20.06 -12.84
C SER A 221 -17.73 18.71 -13.21
N GLN A 222 -19.02 18.72 -13.56
CA GLN A 222 -19.72 17.51 -14.03
C GLN A 222 -19.07 16.96 -15.31
N LEU A 223 -18.61 17.84 -16.20
CA LEU A 223 -17.91 17.46 -17.42
C LEU A 223 -16.62 16.70 -17.11
N GLU A 224 -15.80 17.21 -16.18
CA GLU A 224 -14.60 16.50 -15.70
C GLU A 224 -14.94 15.11 -15.15
N ALA A 225 -15.93 15.02 -14.27
CA ALA A 225 -16.29 13.76 -13.63
C ALA A 225 -16.75 12.69 -14.63
N ILE A 226 -17.69 13.05 -15.52
CA ILE A 226 -18.23 12.12 -16.52
C ILE A 226 -17.17 11.74 -17.56
N THR A 227 -16.31 12.70 -17.94
CA THR A 227 -15.24 12.45 -18.92
C THR A 227 -14.17 11.53 -18.34
N ALA A 228 -13.73 11.79 -17.11
CA ALA A 228 -12.75 10.94 -16.44
C ALA A 228 -13.29 9.51 -16.21
N LEU A 229 -14.57 9.38 -15.81
CA LEU A 229 -15.22 8.06 -15.66
C LEU A 229 -15.32 7.30 -16.98
N ARG A 230 -15.78 7.96 -18.06
CA ARG A 230 -15.86 7.37 -19.40
C ARG A 230 -14.49 6.86 -19.86
N ASP A 231 -13.47 7.71 -19.77
CA ASP A 231 -12.13 7.39 -20.24
C ASP A 231 -11.49 6.30 -19.37
N ALA A 232 -11.81 6.25 -18.07
CA ALA A 232 -11.38 5.17 -17.18
C ALA A 232 -11.97 3.81 -17.56
N ILE A 233 -13.26 3.75 -17.96
CA ILE A 233 -13.88 2.52 -18.46
C ILE A 233 -13.21 2.06 -19.76
N ILE A 234 -12.87 3.00 -20.66
CA ILE A 234 -12.11 2.70 -21.87
C ILE A 234 -10.72 2.17 -21.52
N GLY A 235 -10.03 2.82 -20.59
CA GLY A 235 -8.72 2.38 -20.08
C GLY A 235 -8.75 0.99 -19.47
N HIS A 236 -9.79 0.68 -18.70
CA HIS A 236 -10.02 -0.63 -18.10
C HIS A 236 -10.20 -1.72 -19.18
N ARG A 237 -11.03 -1.46 -20.19
CA ARG A 237 -11.19 -2.37 -21.33
C ARG A 237 -9.86 -2.61 -22.06
N ASN A 238 -9.09 -1.56 -22.30
CA ASN A 238 -7.79 -1.68 -22.96
C ASN A 238 -6.80 -2.48 -22.12
N LEU A 239 -6.78 -2.27 -20.80
CA LEU A 239 -5.95 -3.01 -19.85
C LEU A 239 -6.34 -4.50 -19.81
N LEU A 240 -7.64 -4.81 -19.83
CA LEU A 240 -8.14 -6.17 -19.93
C LEU A 240 -7.72 -6.84 -21.24
N THR A 241 -7.75 -6.10 -22.35
CA THR A 241 -7.30 -6.58 -23.67
C THR A 241 -5.80 -6.90 -23.68
N ALA A 242 -5.01 -6.18 -22.89
CA ALA A 242 -3.60 -6.49 -22.63
C ALA A 242 -3.40 -7.72 -21.71
N GLY A 243 -4.50 -8.32 -21.25
CA GLY A 243 -4.48 -9.47 -20.35
C GLY A 243 -4.16 -9.09 -18.90
N ILE A 244 -4.52 -7.89 -18.46
CA ILE A 244 -4.37 -7.43 -17.08
C ILE A 244 -5.76 -7.07 -16.53
N LEU A 245 -6.16 -7.70 -15.43
CA LEU A 245 -7.40 -7.38 -14.72
C LEU A 245 -7.11 -6.46 -13.54
N HIS A 246 -7.80 -5.32 -13.45
CA HIS A 246 -7.48 -4.24 -12.50
C HIS A 246 -7.82 -4.58 -11.04
N ARG A 247 -9.02 -5.13 -10.80
CA ARG A 247 -9.52 -5.58 -9.48
C ARG A 247 -9.71 -4.54 -8.38
N GLU A 248 -9.31 -3.30 -8.60
CA GLU A 248 -9.44 -2.23 -7.59
C GLU A 248 -9.90 -0.89 -8.19
N ILE A 249 -11.11 -0.87 -8.73
CA ILE A 249 -11.72 0.37 -9.24
C ILE A 249 -12.34 1.15 -8.08
N THR A 250 -11.87 2.37 -7.87
CA THR A 250 -12.39 3.32 -6.87
C THR A 250 -12.33 4.75 -7.43
N MET A 251 -12.98 5.72 -6.78
CA MET A 251 -12.83 7.13 -7.17
C MET A 251 -11.38 7.63 -7.03
N ASP A 252 -10.59 7.05 -6.12
CA ASP A 252 -9.21 7.47 -5.88
C ASP A 252 -8.19 6.87 -6.86
N ASN A 253 -8.59 5.83 -7.59
CA ASN A 253 -7.79 5.15 -8.61
C ASN A 253 -8.15 5.59 -10.05
N ILE A 254 -9.13 6.51 -10.19
CA ILE A 254 -9.43 7.19 -11.45
C ILE A 254 -8.85 8.59 -11.37
N LEU A 255 -7.97 8.94 -12.30
CA LEU A 255 -7.30 10.24 -12.33
C LEU A 255 -7.94 11.15 -13.38
N ILE A 256 -8.14 12.41 -12.99
CA ILE A 256 -8.50 13.50 -13.90
C ILE A 256 -7.21 14.02 -14.52
N THR A 257 -7.13 13.96 -15.84
CA THR A 257 -5.98 14.39 -16.63
C THR A 257 -6.41 15.41 -17.67
N LYS A 258 -5.47 15.91 -18.47
CA LYS A 258 -5.76 16.81 -19.58
C LYS A 258 -5.08 16.34 -20.85
N ASP A 259 -5.75 16.54 -21.98
CA ASP A 259 -5.14 16.37 -23.30
C ASP A 259 -4.22 17.57 -23.66
N LYS A 260 -3.67 17.54 -24.88
CA LYS A 260 -2.77 18.59 -25.38
C LYS A 260 -3.46 19.95 -25.52
N ASP A 261 -4.78 19.97 -25.68
CA ASP A 261 -5.59 21.18 -25.82
C ASP A 261 -6.11 21.67 -24.45
N GLY A 262 -5.71 21.00 -23.35
CA GLY A 262 -6.13 21.33 -21.99
C GLY A 262 -7.53 20.84 -21.63
N ARG A 263 -8.16 20.01 -22.47
CA ARG A 263 -9.50 19.46 -22.22
C ARG A 263 -9.39 18.30 -21.22
N PRO A 264 -10.39 18.14 -20.33
CA PRO A 264 -10.33 17.08 -19.34
C PRO A 264 -10.38 15.69 -20.01
N THR A 265 -9.58 14.77 -19.49
CA THR A 265 -9.52 13.36 -19.87
C THR A 265 -9.42 12.49 -18.60
N GLY A 266 -9.58 11.18 -18.73
CA GLY A 266 -9.39 10.24 -17.62
C GLY A 266 -8.31 9.19 -17.86
N LYS A 267 -7.70 8.71 -16.77
CA LYS A 267 -6.87 7.51 -16.77
C LYS A 267 -7.13 6.68 -15.51
N ILE A 268 -7.07 5.36 -15.61
CA ILE A 268 -6.98 4.49 -14.43
C ILE A 268 -5.52 4.38 -13.96
N CYS A 269 -5.33 4.20 -12.66
CA CYS A 269 -4.03 3.98 -12.04
C CYS A 269 -4.15 2.95 -10.90
N ASP A 270 -3.02 2.62 -10.29
CA ASP A 270 -2.92 1.68 -9.17
C ASP A 270 -3.18 0.23 -9.58
N LEU A 271 -2.10 -0.48 -9.95
CA LEU A 271 -2.14 -1.89 -10.32
C LEU A 271 -1.67 -2.80 -9.17
N ALA A 272 -1.69 -2.33 -7.93
CA ALA A 272 -1.23 -3.13 -6.79
C ALA A 272 -2.12 -4.36 -6.52
N GLY A 273 -3.43 -4.24 -6.76
CA GLY A 273 -4.40 -5.33 -6.66
C GLY A 273 -4.57 -6.15 -7.95
N ALA A 274 -3.98 -5.69 -9.05
CA ALA A 274 -4.18 -6.27 -10.38
C ALA A 274 -3.54 -7.66 -10.51
N ILE A 275 -4.07 -8.45 -11.44
CA ILE A 275 -3.57 -9.79 -11.79
C ILE A 275 -3.51 -9.95 -13.30
N PRO A 276 -2.67 -10.88 -13.81
CA PRO A 276 -2.88 -11.39 -15.17
C PRO A 276 -4.33 -11.87 -15.30
N SER A 277 -4.99 -11.55 -16.41
CA SER A 277 -6.34 -12.02 -16.68
C SER A 277 -6.35 -13.56 -16.71
N TYR A 278 -7.53 -14.17 -16.60
CA TYR A 278 -7.70 -15.63 -16.61
C TYR A 278 -7.05 -16.31 -17.83
N GLU A 279 -6.89 -15.59 -18.96
CA GLU A 279 -6.20 -16.09 -20.15
C GLU A 279 -4.68 -16.27 -19.95
N LYS A 280 -4.10 -15.63 -18.91
CA LYS A 280 -2.68 -15.62 -18.57
C LYS A 280 -2.35 -16.15 -17.16
N ALA A 281 -3.32 -16.57 -16.33
CA ALA A 281 -3.11 -16.77 -14.89
C ALA A 281 -3.02 -18.24 -14.40
N GLU A 282 -2.03 -18.51 -13.53
CA GLU A 282 -2.09 -19.54 -12.48
C GLU A 282 -2.80 -18.94 -11.24
N VAL A 283 -3.82 -19.62 -10.71
CA VAL A 283 -4.73 -19.07 -9.67
C VAL A 283 -4.00 -18.84 -8.34
N SER A 284 -3.94 -17.59 -7.85
CA SER A 284 -3.46 -17.29 -6.49
C SER A 284 -4.61 -17.36 -5.47
N GLY A 285 -4.47 -18.17 -4.41
CA GLY A 285 -5.51 -18.46 -3.42
C GLY A 285 -5.61 -17.53 -2.19
N GLU A 286 -5.09 -16.29 -2.22
CA GLU A 286 -5.25 -15.39 -1.06
C GLU A 286 -6.59 -14.61 -1.14
N PRO A 287 -7.38 -14.57 -0.03
CA PRO A 287 -8.58 -13.74 0.08
C PRO A 287 -8.29 -12.23 -0.10
N ARG A 288 -9.28 -11.49 -0.62
CA ARG A 288 -9.16 -10.07 -0.97
C ARG A 288 -9.09 -9.18 0.27
N GLU A 289 -8.12 -8.27 0.29
CA GLU A 289 -8.08 -7.09 1.18
C GLU A 289 -8.18 -5.84 0.29
N GLY A 290 -9.27 -5.06 0.42
CA GLY A 290 -9.53 -3.87 -0.38
C GLY A 290 -10.69 -3.03 0.18
N GLU A 291 -10.95 -1.85 -0.38
CA GLU A 291 -12.03 -0.96 0.08
C GLU A 291 -13.41 -1.60 -0.16
N ARG A 292 -14.10 -1.94 0.93
CA ARG A 292 -15.35 -2.72 0.91
C ARG A 292 -16.49 -2.07 0.11
N LEU A 293 -16.49 -0.75 -0.02
CA LEU A 293 -17.57 0.00 -0.67
C LEU A 293 -17.69 -0.29 -2.17
N TYR A 294 -16.57 -0.59 -2.83
CA TYR A 294 -16.51 -0.78 -4.28
C TYR A 294 -16.35 -2.26 -4.69
N LEU A 295 -16.40 -3.18 -3.73
CA LEU A 295 -16.38 -4.62 -4.02
C LEU A 295 -17.74 -5.04 -4.60
N SER A 296 -17.74 -5.90 -5.61
CA SER A 296 -18.96 -6.51 -6.14
C SER A 296 -19.69 -7.33 -5.08
N ALA A 297 -21.00 -7.50 -5.24
CA ALA A 297 -21.82 -8.27 -4.31
C ALA A 297 -21.34 -9.72 -4.17
N SER A 298 -20.88 -10.33 -5.26
CA SER A 298 -20.30 -11.67 -5.33
C SER A 298 -19.02 -11.79 -4.48
N VAL A 299 -18.11 -10.82 -4.60
CA VAL A 299 -16.84 -10.78 -3.86
C VAL A 299 -17.05 -10.35 -2.41
N LEU A 300 -18.06 -9.52 -2.12
CA LEU A 300 -18.43 -9.18 -0.75
C LEU A 300 -18.99 -10.37 0.01
N ARG A 301 -19.89 -11.15 -0.60
CA ARG A 301 -20.49 -12.34 0.04
C ARG A 301 -19.43 -13.35 0.46
N THR A 302 -18.44 -13.60 -0.38
CA THR A 302 -17.32 -14.50 -0.04
C THR A 302 -16.39 -13.95 1.05
N SER A 303 -16.31 -12.61 1.20
CA SER A 303 -15.53 -11.98 2.28
C SER A 303 -16.24 -11.97 3.64
N ILE A 304 -17.57 -12.18 3.66
CA ILE A 304 -18.42 -12.12 4.86
C ILE A 304 -18.84 -13.51 5.33
N GLU A 305 -19.10 -14.43 4.40
CA GLU A 305 -19.48 -15.80 4.70
C GLU A 305 -18.20 -16.65 4.82
N GLU A 306 -17.74 -16.91 6.05
CA GLU A 306 -16.68 -17.90 6.38
C GLU A 306 -17.14 -19.34 6.08
N ARG A 307 -17.73 -19.59 4.91
CA ARG A 307 -18.08 -20.92 4.42
C ARG A 307 -17.16 -21.27 3.28
N GLU A 308 -16.86 -22.56 3.15
CA GLU A 308 -16.13 -23.22 2.07
C GLU A 308 -16.82 -23.08 0.69
N LEU A 309 -17.44 -21.94 0.38
CA LEU A 309 -17.80 -21.57 -0.96
C LEU A 309 -16.50 -21.28 -1.69
N ALA A 310 -16.20 -22.11 -2.70
CA ALA A 310 -15.10 -21.91 -3.63
C ALA A 310 -14.96 -20.42 -3.94
N ALA A 311 -13.78 -19.86 -3.62
CA ALA A 311 -13.52 -18.43 -3.72
C ALA A 311 -14.03 -17.93 -5.08
N VAL A 312 -15.08 -17.10 -5.06
CA VAL A 312 -15.63 -16.55 -6.31
C VAL A 312 -14.51 -15.77 -6.98
N VAL A 313 -14.13 -16.23 -8.17
CA VAL A 313 -13.00 -15.70 -8.92
C VAL A 313 -13.41 -14.32 -9.41
N HIS A 314 -12.74 -13.28 -8.90
CA HIS A 314 -12.95 -11.90 -9.35
C HIS A 314 -12.65 -11.82 -10.84
N ASP A 315 -13.62 -11.37 -11.63
CA ASP A 315 -13.49 -11.18 -13.08
C ASP A 315 -13.73 -9.71 -13.50
N TYR A 316 -13.84 -9.46 -14.81
CA TYR A 316 -14.04 -8.11 -15.32
C TYR A 316 -15.44 -7.55 -15.04
N LEU A 317 -16.46 -8.39 -14.82
CA LEU A 317 -17.81 -7.95 -14.46
C LEU A 317 -17.81 -7.35 -13.05
N ASP A 318 -16.98 -7.87 -12.15
CA ASP A 318 -16.81 -7.29 -10.81
C ASP A 318 -16.20 -5.87 -10.87
N ASP A 319 -15.25 -5.63 -11.78
CA ASP A 319 -14.71 -4.28 -12.02
C ASP A 319 -15.76 -3.34 -12.65
N LEU A 320 -16.62 -3.85 -13.54
CA LEU A 320 -17.73 -3.07 -14.10
C LEU A 320 -18.80 -2.74 -13.05
N GLU A 321 -19.06 -3.65 -12.11
CA GLU A 321 -19.94 -3.38 -10.96
C GLU A 321 -19.34 -2.26 -10.09
N ALA A 322 -18.01 -2.27 -9.88
CA ALA A 322 -17.30 -1.21 -9.17
C ALA A 322 -17.42 0.16 -9.88
N PHE A 323 -17.36 0.21 -11.21
CA PHE A 323 -17.65 1.44 -11.97
C PHE A 323 -19.10 1.93 -11.76
N ASN A 324 -20.07 1.03 -11.67
CA ASN A 324 -21.45 1.40 -11.35
C ASN A 324 -21.58 1.98 -9.93
N TYR A 325 -20.82 1.46 -8.96
CA TYR A 325 -20.74 2.07 -7.63
C TYR A 325 -20.08 3.45 -7.65
N VAL A 326 -19.00 3.64 -8.42
CA VAL A 326 -18.40 4.97 -8.63
C VAL A 326 -19.43 5.95 -9.19
N LEU A 327 -20.18 5.55 -10.23
CA LEU A 327 -21.26 6.37 -10.80
C LEU A 327 -22.33 6.69 -9.76
N SER A 328 -22.74 5.70 -8.96
CA SER A 328 -23.74 5.90 -7.89
C SER A 328 -23.26 6.92 -6.86
N VAL A 329 -21.98 6.87 -6.44
CA VAL A 329 -21.42 7.87 -5.54
C VAL A 329 -21.43 9.26 -6.18
N LEU A 330 -21.05 9.38 -7.45
CA LEU A 330 -21.12 10.66 -8.18
C LEU A 330 -22.54 11.24 -8.18
N LEU A 331 -23.55 10.41 -8.46
CA LEU A 331 -24.95 10.83 -8.56
C LEU A 331 -25.60 11.18 -7.22
N PHE A 332 -25.30 10.42 -6.16
CA PHE A 332 -26.01 10.55 -4.88
C PHE A 332 -25.26 11.37 -3.83
N ARG A 333 -23.93 11.45 -3.90
CA ARG A 333 -23.11 12.10 -2.87
C ARG A 333 -22.76 13.54 -3.20
N TYR A 334 -22.70 13.89 -4.49
CA TYR A 334 -22.32 15.22 -4.93
C TYR A 334 -23.54 15.96 -5.47
N LYS A 335 -23.76 17.18 -4.98
CA LYS A 335 -24.73 18.08 -5.60
C LYS A 335 -24.10 18.61 -6.87
N GLY A 336 -24.83 18.53 -7.99
CA GLY A 336 -24.40 19.19 -9.22
C GLY A 336 -24.13 20.66 -8.92
N VAL A 337 -22.94 21.13 -9.25
CA VAL A 337 -22.73 22.57 -9.43
C VAL A 337 -23.56 22.91 -10.66
N GLY A 338 -24.70 23.57 -10.43
CA GLY A 338 -25.58 24.07 -11.49
C GLY A 338 -24.91 25.20 -12.26
#